data_AF-A0A2P4Z5R4-F1
#
_entry.id   AF-A0A2P4Z5R4-F1
#
_cell.length_a   1.000
_cell.length_b   1.000
_cell.length_c   1.000
_cell.angle_alpha   90.00
_cell.angle_beta   90.00
_cell.angle_gamma   90.00
#
_symmetry.space_group_name_H-M   'P 1'
#
loop_
_entity.id
_entity.type
_entity.pdbx_description
1 polymer ?
#
loop_
_entity_poly.entity_id
_entity_poly.type
_entity_poly.pdbx_seq_one_letter_code
_entity_poly.pdbx_strand_id
1 'polypeptide(L)'
;MDQLRSRERLIWGAVGEEALKYSKILILGSTSILTSELAISLASSGIGEIVFVDCQVATEEDYGSCLCLDGEKAKIVNQPKIYLFKDFLLSLHVNIKIECVLESPEKYLETLMNEPLNSNTLEYSAVVCCNLPGNIVEIVYNLAKSGQGITSCFIISLKSRGEIGQYQVFSTNQTYVTFDLSAESKNLAKLYGLQLFNPIESLISLASEINIKKLEENSSGLNDFLSKIPFPILLVYIGLNAGLFRGSEFGMDRENLKKKFKQSLEQILKDYDFPNYLEAKRYQYLLFSDPVDLLEDQIFQFLESQKLFSIFNDWFSLNKRSFSTINVKYQIVLSWIYNFLNDFGRLPVNKELPEMYCETVSYLQLQKIFHEQFTLDVSRVSKSNTGKIDISNSDFNLNISDELVQFVCSHLYCLRFIEFKNTPFRWGEIQKKITNVNPALKERLLQVFLEDKSQDSHLIEFLFLDFLDYIHIDKGLIEDSEEIKTSFQNYLKSLRLEHIQIPPDFIQSFEIKEKFVTSSYISGVCSQEIIKLVMGRFVPLNNLLIWK
;
A
#
# COMPACT_ATOMS: atom_id res chain seq x y z
N MET A 1 -2.26 23.89 -17.84
CA MET A 1 -2.68 23.15 -16.63
C MET A 1 -1.74 21.98 -16.31
N ASP A 2 -1.15 21.28 -17.30
CA ASP A 2 -0.16 20.19 -17.08
C ASP A 2 1.16 20.57 -16.37
N GLN A 3 1.49 21.85 -16.20
CA GLN A 3 2.75 22.27 -15.57
C GLN A 3 2.74 22.19 -14.03
N LEU A 4 1.58 22.35 -13.38
CA LEU A 4 1.47 22.48 -11.92
C LEU A 4 1.80 21.17 -11.18
N ARG A 5 1.50 20.00 -11.77
CA ARG A 5 1.72 18.67 -11.16
C ARG A 5 2.90 17.89 -11.75
N SER A 6 3.82 18.58 -12.42
CA SER A 6 4.97 17.95 -13.07
C SER A 6 5.84 17.12 -12.11
N ARG A 7 6.04 17.58 -10.86
CA ARG A 7 6.82 16.86 -9.84
C ARG A 7 6.10 15.62 -9.31
N GLU A 8 4.80 15.73 -9.10
CA GLU A 8 3.93 14.66 -8.62
C GLU A 8 3.79 13.56 -9.69
N ARG A 9 3.60 13.94 -10.95
CA ARG A 9 3.57 13.02 -12.09
C ARG A 9 4.86 12.20 -12.23
N LEU A 10 6.02 12.72 -11.79
CA LEU A 10 7.27 11.94 -11.74
C LEU A 10 7.25 10.83 -10.68
N ILE A 11 6.43 10.96 -9.63
CA ILE A 11 6.36 10.02 -8.52
C ILE A 11 5.34 8.91 -8.83
N TRP A 12 4.11 9.28 -9.18
CA TRP A 12 3.02 8.31 -9.35
C TRP A 12 2.61 8.03 -10.81
N GLY A 13 3.14 8.77 -11.79
CA GLY A 13 2.89 8.55 -13.22
C GLY A 13 1.46 8.87 -13.67
N ALA A 14 1.19 8.72 -14.97
CA ALA A 14 -0.11 9.07 -15.57
C ALA A 14 -1.28 8.23 -15.02
N VAL A 15 -1.08 6.92 -14.85
CA VAL A 15 -2.10 6.00 -14.28
C VAL A 15 -2.46 6.38 -12.84
N GLY A 16 -1.47 6.79 -12.03
CA GLY A 16 -1.72 7.23 -10.65
C GLY A 16 -2.51 8.54 -10.61
N GLU A 17 -2.17 9.49 -11.49
CA GLU A 17 -2.91 10.75 -11.62
C GLU A 17 -4.36 10.54 -12.07
N GLU A 18 -4.60 9.60 -13.00
CA GLU A 18 -5.96 9.23 -13.41
C GLU A 18 -6.75 8.62 -12.25
N ALA A 19 -6.16 7.70 -11.49
CA ALA A 19 -6.79 7.10 -10.33
C ALA A 19 -7.18 8.15 -9.28
N LEU A 20 -6.30 9.12 -9.01
CA LEU A 20 -6.60 10.23 -8.08
C LEU A 20 -7.73 11.11 -8.60
N LYS A 21 -7.71 11.47 -9.89
CA LYS A 21 -8.72 12.33 -10.52
C LYS A 21 -10.14 11.75 -10.47
N TYR A 22 -10.28 10.43 -10.49
CA TYR A 22 -11.59 9.76 -10.41
C TYR A 22 -11.94 9.27 -8.99
N SER A 23 -11.08 9.53 -8.01
CA SER A 23 -11.34 9.14 -6.63
C SER A 23 -12.33 10.08 -5.94
N LYS A 24 -13.15 9.49 -5.06
CA LYS A 24 -14.15 10.20 -4.25
C LYS A 24 -13.92 9.88 -2.78
N ILE A 25 -13.65 10.89 -1.97
CA ILE A 25 -13.32 10.73 -0.55
C ILE A 25 -14.45 11.32 0.30
N LEU A 26 -14.99 10.52 1.22
CA LEU A 26 -15.96 10.97 2.21
C LEU A 26 -15.22 11.38 3.49
N ILE A 27 -15.45 12.59 3.99
CA ILE A 27 -14.93 13.06 5.26
C ILE A 27 -16.10 13.34 6.20
N LEU A 28 -16.19 12.56 7.28
CA LEU A 28 -17.17 12.68 8.34
C LEU A 28 -16.53 13.40 9.53
N GLY A 29 -17.17 14.48 10.00
CA GLY A 29 -16.61 15.36 11.02
C GLY A 29 -15.77 16.48 10.42
N SER A 30 -15.88 17.67 10.99
CA SER A 30 -15.33 18.93 10.48
C SER A 30 -14.58 19.70 11.56
N THR A 31 -13.67 19.02 12.26
CA THR A 31 -12.79 19.71 13.20
C THR A 31 -11.88 20.71 12.49
N SER A 32 -11.54 21.78 13.19
CA SER A 32 -11.02 23.01 12.57
C SER A 32 -9.70 22.80 11.86
N ILE A 33 -8.73 22.16 12.52
CA ILE A 33 -7.39 21.99 11.96
C ILE A 33 -7.29 20.66 11.23
N LEU A 34 -7.62 19.56 11.89
CA LEU A 34 -7.41 18.22 11.35
C LEU A 34 -8.17 18.01 10.02
N THR A 35 -9.42 18.46 9.94
CA THR A 35 -10.21 18.26 8.72
C THR A 35 -9.76 19.18 7.58
N SER A 36 -9.39 20.43 7.90
CA SER A 36 -8.94 21.39 6.90
C SER A 36 -7.60 21.00 6.29
N GLU A 37 -6.60 20.66 7.12
CA GLU A 37 -5.26 20.26 6.66
C GLU A 37 -5.30 18.97 5.83
N LEU A 38 -6.15 18.00 6.22
CA LEU A 38 -6.38 16.79 5.43
C LEU A 38 -6.94 17.14 4.06
N ALA A 39 -7.98 17.98 4.01
CA ALA A 39 -8.64 18.33 2.76
C ALA A 39 -7.76 19.17 1.83
N ILE A 40 -6.96 20.10 2.37
CA ILE A 40 -5.97 20.87 1.60
C ILE A 40 -4.96 19.91 0.97
N SER A 41 -4.44 18.96 1.74
CA SER A 41 -3.44 18.00 1.27
C SER A 41 -4.01 17.09 0.17
N LEU A 42 -5.23 16.58 0.34
CA LEU A 42 -5.93 15.76 -0.65
C LEU A 42 -6.23 16.54 -1.95
N ALA A 43 -6.75 17.76 -1.82
CA ALA A 43 -7.08 18.60 -2.96
C ALA A 43 -5.84 19.02 -3.77
N SER A 44 -4.75 19.35 -3.07
CA SER A 44 -3.46 19.69 -3.69
C SER A 44 -2.88 18.51 -4.46
N SER A 45 -3.00 17.30 -3.90
CA SER A 45 -2.53 16.05 -4.52
C SER A 45 -3.37 15.58 -5.72
N GLY A 46 -4.54 16.19 -5.94
CA GLY A 46 -5.35 15.95 -7.13
C GLY A 46 -6.43 14.90 -7.02
N ILE A 47 -6.94 14.68 -5.80
CA ILE A 47 -8.20 13.95 -5.58
C ILE A 47 -9.34 14.61 -6.36
N GLY A 48 -10.16 13.79 -7.01
CA GLY A 48 -11.25 14.23 -7.88
C GLY A 48 -12.40 14.89 -7.14
N GLU A 49 -12.84 14.26 -6.05
CA GLU A 49 -14.01 14.70 -5.30
C GLU A 49 -13.84 14.49 -3.79
N ILE A 50 -14.20 15.51 -3.00
CA ILE A 50 -14.32 15.44 -1.55
C ILE A 50 -15.78 15.72 -1.17
N VAL A 51 -16.35 14.87 -0.33
CA VAL A 51 -17.67 15.05 0.27
C VAL A 51 -17.49 15.30 1.77
N PHE A 52 -17.90 16.46 2.25
CA PHE A 52 -17.93 16.78 3.67
C PHE A 52 -19.32 16.53 4.25
N VAL A 53 -19.36 15.88 5.41
CA VAL A 53 -20.60 15.70 6.19
C VAL A 53 -20.34 16.12 7.64
N ASP A 54 -20.90 17.27 8.00
CA ASP A 54 -20.98 17.74 9.39
C ASP A 54 -21.95 18.94 9.48
N CYS A 55 -22.44 19.25 10.68
CA CYS A 55 -23.19 20.44 11.01
C CYS A 55 -22.48 21.39 12.00
N GLN A 56 -21.22 21.12 12.37
CA GLN A 56 -20.46 22.03 13.25
C GLN A 56 -20.25 23.43 12.63
N VAL A 57 -20.36 24.44 13.48
CA VAL A 57 -20.12 25.85 13.15
C VAL A 57 -18.80 26.32 13.74
N ALA A 58 -18.11 27.24 13.06
CA ALA A 58 -16.88 27.84 13.56
C ALA A 58 -17.17 28.72 14.78
N THR A 59 -16.43 28.50 15.86
CA THR A 59 -16.49 29.26 17.10
C THR A 59 -15.44 30.36 17.12
N GLU A 60 -15.44 31.21 18.14
CA GLU A 60 -14.38 32.21 18.30
C GLU A 60 -12.99 31.59 18.52
N GLU A 61 -12.94 30.40 19.12
CA GLU A 61 -11.67 29.69 19.36
C GLU A 61 -11.09 29.09 18.08
N ASP A 62 -11.93 28.86 17.07
CA ASP A 62 -11.52 28.32 15.78
C ASP A 62 -10.90 29.40 14.87
N TYR A 63 -11.19 30.67 15.13
CA TYR A 63 -10.70 31.79 14.33
C TYR A 63 -9.17 31.91 14.43
N GLY A 64 -8.50 31.92 13.27
CA GLY A 64 -7.03 31.99 13.17
C GLY A 64 -6.31 30.70 13.60
N SER A 65 -7.04 29.60 13.85
CA SER A 65 -6.44 28.31 14.22
C SER A 65 -5.77 27.59 13.04
N CYS A 66 -6.25 27.84 11.82
CA CYS A 66 -5.70 27.30 10.56
C CYS A 66 -5.97 28.27 9.40
N LEU A 67 -5.33 28.03 8.24
CA LEU A 67 -5.46 28.91 7.07
C LEU A 67 -6.89 29.04 6.54
N CYS A 68 -7.70 27.98 6.63
CA CYS A 68 -9.10 28.01 6.17
C CYS A 68 -9.99 28.94 7.01
N LEU A 69 -9.56 29.25 8.23
CA LEU A 69 -10.32 30.01 9.22
C LEU A 69 -9.60 31.33 9.57
N ASP A 70 -8.79 31.83 8.65
CA ASP A 70 -8.13 33.13 8.72
C ASP A 70 -8.85 34.15 7.81
N GLY A 71 -8.92 35.42 8.23
CA GLY A 71 -9.61 36.49 7.48
C GLY A 71 -10.55 37.34 8.34
N GLU A 72 -11.70 37.76 7.78
CA GLU A 72 -12.65 38.58 8.53
C GLU A 72 -13.44 37.72 9.53
N LYS A 73 -13.21 37.91 10.84
CA LYS A 73 -13.87 37.16 11.92
C LYS A 73 -15.40 37.05 11.76
N ALA A 74 -16.06 38.13 11.31
CA ALA A 74 -17.51 38.17 11.11
C ALA A 74 -18.03 37.23 10.00
N LYS A 75 -17.18 36.84 9.05
CA LYS A 75 -17.49 35.89 7.97
C LYS A 75 -17.17 34.44 8.34
N ILE A 76 -16.48 34.22 9.46
CA ILE A 76 -16.01 32.90 9.90
C ILE A 76 -16.88 32.42 11.06
N VAL A 77 -16.97 33.20 12.14
CA VAL A 77 -17.66 32.78 13.36
C VAL A 77 -19.16 32.59 13.09
N ASN A 78 -19.73 31.52 13.62
CA ASN A 78 -21.11 31.05 13.41
C ASN A 78 -21.44 30.57 12.00
N GLN A 79 -20.46 30.44 11.10
CA GLN A 79 -20.66 29.79 9.81
C GLN A 79 -20.36 28.29 9.89
N PRO A 80 -21.07 27.44 9.12
CA PRO A 80 -20.74 26.02 9.03
C PRO A 80 -19.32 25.79 8.52
N LYS A 81 -18.51 25.02 9.26
CA LYS A 81 -17.09 24.80 8.95
C LYS A 81 -16.89 24.20 7.56
N ILE A 82 -17.74 23.26 7.17
CA ILE A 82 -17.67 22.60 5.86
C ILE A 82 -17.78 23.57 4.67
N TYR A 83 -18.54 24.66 4.81
CA TYR A 83 -18.65 25.68 3.76
C TYR A 83 -17.42 26.57 3.72
N LEU A 84 -16.86 26.94 4.88
CA LEU A 84 -15.59 27.68 4.95
C LEU A 84 -14.45 26.88 4.32
N PHE A 85 -14.36 25.58 4.59
CA PHE A 85 -13.38 24.69 3.98
C PHE A 85 -13.57 24.60 2.46
N LYS A 86 -14.81 24.44 2.00
CA LYS A 86 -15.14 24.43 0.57
C LYS A 86 -14.69 25.71 -0.12
N ASP A 87 -15.02 26.87 0.43
CA ASP A 87 -14.68 28.16 -0.17
C ASP A 87 -13.16 28.35 -0.24
N PHE A 88 -12.43 27.99 0.82
CA PHE A 88 -10.97 28.03 0.83
C PHE A 88 -10.37 27.10 -0.23
N LEU A 89 -10.82 25.85 -0.30
CA LEU A 89 -10.29 24.87 -1.27
C LEU A 89 -10.55 25.28 -2.72
N LEU A 90 -11.72 25.87 -3.01
CA LEU A 90 -12.02 26.43 -4.34
C LEU A 90 -11.13 27.64 -4.67
N SER A 91 -10.71 28.41 -3.66
CA SER A 91 -9.78 29.54 -3.85
C SER A 91 -8.35 29.13 -4.22
N LEU A 92 -7.95 27.88 -3.90
CA LEU A 92 -6.64 27.35 -4.27
C LEU A 92 -6.46 27.11 -5.78
N HIS A 93 -7.53 27.28 -6.57
CA HIS A 93 -7.54 27.02 -8.02
C HIS A 93 -7.08 25.61 -8.40
N VAL A 94 -7.31 24.65 -7.51
CA VAL A 94 -7.10 23.22 -7.76
C VAL A 94 -8.34 22.61 -8.39
N ASN A 95 -8.15 21.67 -9.32
CA ASN A 95 -9.26 21.00 -9.99
C ASN A 95 -9.82 19.90 -9.08
N ILE A 96 -10.84 20.25 -8.28
CA ILE A 96 -11.54 19.36 -7.34
C ILE A 96 -13.04 19.67 -7.31
N LYS A 97 -13.86 18.62 -7.18
CA LYS A 97 -15.29 18.74 -6.87
C LYS A 97 -15.51 18.65 -5.37
N ILE A 98 -16.29 19.57 -4.80
CA ILE A 98 -16.60 19.60 -3.36
C ILE A 98 -18.10 19.59 -3.14
N GLU A 99 -18.56 18.56 -2.44
CA GLU A 99 -19.93 18.40 -1.96
C GLU A 99 -19.98 18.59 -0.44
N CYS A 100 -21.03 19.22 0.06
CA CYS A 100 -21.21 19.53 1.47
C CYS A 100 -22.63 19.13 1.90
N VAL A 101 -22.72 18.21 2.86
CA VAL A 101 -23.97 17.76 3.47
C VAL A 101 -24.03 18.33 4.89
N LEU A 102 -24.97 19.23 5.13
CA LEU A 102 -25.13 19.92 6.42
C LEU A 102 -25.97 19.10 7.39
N GLU A 103 -25.42 17.97 7.85
CA GLU A 103 -26.02 17.08 8.84
C GLU A 103 -24.94 16.58 9.80
N SER A 104 -25.31 16.26 11.05
CA SER A 104 -24.35 15.61 11.94
C SER A 104 -23.99 14.22 11.39
N PRO A 105 -22.75 13.73 11.58
CA PRO A 105 -22.36 12.40 11.13
C PRO A 105 -23.31 11.31 11.62
N GLU A 106 -23.82 11.40 12.85
CA GLU A 106 -24.77 10.46 13.43
C GLU A 106 -26.08 10.43 12.65
N LYS A 107 -26.69 11.61 12.43
CA LYS A 107 -27.96 11.73 11.70
C LYS A 107 -27.83 11.28 10.25
N TYR A 108 -26.72 11.60 9.60
CA TYR A 108 -26.43 11.17 8.24
C TYR A 108 -26.36 9.64 8.16
N LEU A 109 -25.64 9.00 9.09
CA LEU A 109 -25.54 7.54 9.15
C LEU A 109 -26.87 6.88 9.51
N GLU A 110 -27.65 7.44 10.43
CA GLU A 110 -29.02 6.98 10.73
C GLU A 110 -29.92 7.02 9.49
N THR A 111 -29.81 8.08 8.70
CA THR A 111 -30.56 8.21 7.44
C THR A 111 -30.17 7.08 6.47
N LEU A 112 -28.87 6.83 6.30
CA LEU A 112 -28.37 5.74 5.46
C LEU A 112 -28.76 4.35 5.97
N MET A 113 -28.80 4.14 7.29
CA MET A 113 -29.27 2.90 7.91
C MET A 113 -30.76 2.62 7.64
N ASN A 114 -31.55 3.68 7.47
CA ASN A 114 -32.98 3.57 7.20
C ASN A 114 -33.30 3.45 5.71
N GLU A 115 -32.32 3.70 4.83
CA GLU A 115 -32.51 3.47 3.40
C GLU A 115 -32.64 1.98 3.09
N PRO A 116 -33.56 1.59 2.19
CA PRO A 116 -33.68 0.21 1.76
C PRO A 116 -32.38 -0.24 1.11
N LEU A 117 -31.94 -1.47 1.37
CA LEU A 117 -30.72 -2.08 0.81
C LEU A 117 -30.57 -1.98 -0.73
N ASN A 118 -31.63 -1.65 -1.45
CA ASN A 118 -31.67 -1.50 -2.91
C ASN A 118 -31.67 -0.02 -3.38
N SER A 119 -31.41 0.95 -2.50
CA SER A 119 -31.15 2.35 -2.90
C SER A 119 -29.79 2.48 -3.61
N ASN A 120 -29.60 3.60 -4.33
CA ASN A 120 -28.34 3.93 -4.97
C ASN A 120 -27.25 4.10 -3.91
N THR A 121 -26.39 3.10 -3.74
CA THR A 121 -25.25 3.14 -2.83
C THR A 121 -24.22 4.18 -3.30
N LEU A 122 -23.74 5.01 -2.38
CA LEU A 122 -22.70 5.99 -2.66
C LEU A 122 -21.32 5.33 -2.56
N GLU A 123 -20.61 5.27 -3.69
CA GLU A 123 -19.27 4.69 -3.77
C GLU A 123 -18.19 5.73 -3.42
N TYR A 124 -17.30 5.33 -2.51
CA TYR A 124 -16.17 6.12 -2.08
C TYR A 124 -14.88 5.30 -2.17
N SER A 125 -13.80 5.92 -2.59
CA SER A 125 -12.47 5.30 -2.61
C SER A 125 -11.91 5.13 -1.20
N ALA A 126 -12.22 6.07 -0.30
CA ALA A 126 -11.97 5.94 1.14
C ALA A 126 -12.98 6.79 1.93
N VAL A 127 -13.26 6.37 3.17
CA VAL A 127 -14.07 7.14 4.14
C VAL A 127 -13.18 7.49 5.33
N VAL A 128 -13.15 8.76 5.71
CA VAL A 128 -12.34 9.28 6.83
C VAL A 128 -13.27 9.83 7.91
N CYS A 129 -13.10 9.33 9.12
CA CYS A 129 -13.79 9.78 10.32
C CYS A 129 -12.84 10.65 11.14
N CYS A 130 -13.04 11.97 11.09
CA CYS A 130 -12.18 12.95 11.74
C CYS A 130 -12.65 13.24 13.17
N ASN A 131 -11.84 12.85 14.17
CA ASN A 131 -12.11 13.05 15.60
C ASN A 131 -13.49 12.51 16.05
N LEU A 132 -14.03 11.54 15.31
CA LEU A 132 -15.29 10.88 15.64
C LEU A 132 -15.07 9.72 16.60
N PRO A 133 -16.05 9.45 17.49
CA PRO A 133 -15.91 8.37 18.44
C PRO A 133 -15.95 6.98 17.78
N GLY A 134 -15.29 5.99 18.39
CA GLY A 134 -15.16 4.64 17.84
C GLY A 134 -16.48 3.91 17.49
N ASN A 135 -17.59 4.20 18.19
CA ASN A 135 -18.91 3.63 17.85
C ASN A 135 -19.42 4.13 16.48
N ILE A 136 -19.16 5.39 16.13
CA ILE A 136 -19.52 5.96 14.83
C ILE A 136 -18.66 5.34 13.72
N VAL A 137 -17.35 5.18 13.96
CA VAL A 137 -16.46 4.47 13.04
C VAL A 137 -16.91 3.03 12.80
N GLU A 138 -17.42 2.34 13.84
CA GLU A 138 -17.97 1.00 13.72
C GLU A 138 -19.24 0.95 12.86
N ILE A 139 -20.15 1.92 13.04
CA ILE A 139 -21.35 2.03 12.19
C ILE A 139 -20.93 2.21 10.72
N VAL A 140 -19.99 3.11 10.44
CA VAL A 140 -19.45 3.33 9.09
C VAL A 140 -18.85 2.05 8.51
N TYR A 141 -18.03 1.33 9.29
CA TYR A 141 -17.44 0.06 8.86
C TYR A 141 -18.51 -0.98 8.52
N ASN A 142 -19.53 -1.12 9.38
CA ASN A 142 -20.60 -2.10 9.19
C ASN A 142 -21.47 -1.77 7.98
N LEU A 143 -21.79 -0.49 7.75
CA LEU A 143 -22.48 -0.02 6.56
C LEU A 143 -21.67 -0.28 5.29
N ALA A 144 -20.37 0.04 5.30
CA ALA A 144 -19.47 -0.23 4.17
C ALA A 144 -19.36 -1.73 3.86
N LYS A 145 -19.32 -2.57 4.90
CA LYS A 145 -19.25 -4.03 4.78
C LYS A 145 -20.55 -4.65 4.29
N SER A 146 -21.70 -4.14 4.71
CA SER A 146 -23.01 -4.59 4.24
C SER A 146 -23.39 -4.02 2.87
N GLY A 147 -22.67 -2.98 2.43
CA GLY A 147 -22.97 -2.23 1.22
C GLY A 147 -24.27 -1.42 1.34
N GLN A 148 -24.61 -0.98 2.55
CA GLN A 148 -25.83 -0.21 2.81
C GLN A 148 -25.50 1.30 2.85
N GLY A 149 -25.99 2.05 1.88
CA GLY A 149 -25.82 3.51 1.77
C GLY A 149 -24.41 3.98 1.41
N ILE A 150 -23.38 3.43 2.06
CA ILE A 150 -21.95 3.71 1.81
C ILE A 150 -21.28 2.44 1.29
N THR A 151 -20.51 2.54 0.22
CA THR A 151 -19.62 1.48 -0.24
C THR A 151 -18.19 1.99 -0.34
N SER A 152 -17.31 1.52 0.55
CA SER A 152 -15.88 1.82 0.52
C SER A 152 -15.08 0.61 1.00
N CYS A 153 -13.95 0.35 0.34
CA CYS A 153 -13.01 -0.69 0.77
C CYS A 153 -12.24 -0.26 2.03
N PHE A 154 -12.02 1.05 2.21
CA PHE A 154 -11.16 1.59 3.26
C PHE A 154 -11.92 2.57 4.15
N ILE A 155 -11.84 2.34 5.46
CA ILE A 155 -12.40 3.20 6.50
C ILE A 155 -11.23 3.64 7.39
N ILE A 156 -11.06 4.95 7.56
CA ILE A 156 -9.94 5.54 8.29
C ILE A 156 -10.49 6.31 9.48
N SER A 157 -10.03 5.99 10.68
CA SER A 157 -10.21 6.80 11.88
C SER A 157 -8.99 7.70 12.05
N LEU A 158 -9.21 9.01 12.00
CA LEU A 158 -8.18 10.02 12.14
C LEU A 158 -8.48 10.87 13.37
N LYS A 159 -7.57 10.91 14.33
CA LYS A 159 -7.74 11.70 15.55
C LYS A 159 -6.56 12.60 15.83
N SER A 160 -6.85 13.73 16.46
CA SER A 160 -5.84 14.62 17.01
C SER A 160 -6.37 15.29 18.27
N ARG A 161 -5.66 15.10 19.38
CA ARG A 161 -5.96 15.69 20.69
C ARG A 161 -4.65 16.12 21.33
N GLY A 162 -4.46 17.43 21.46
CA GLY A 162 -3.23 18.02 22.00
C GLY A 162 -2.02 17.62 21.15
N GLU A 163 -1.05 16.98 21.80
CA GLU A 163 0.16 16.48 21.16
C GLU A 163 -0.01 15.07 20.58
N ILE A 164 -1.15 14.41 20.79
CA ILE A 164 -1.34 13.03 20.32
C ILE A 164 -2.12 13.02 19.01
N GLY A 165 -1.57 12.37 18.00
CA GLY A 165 -2.21 12.08 16.72
C GLY A 165 -2.38 10.58 16.52
N GLN A 166 -3.49 10.16 15.93
CA GLN A 166 -3.75 8.77 15.57
C GLN A 166 -4.27 8.68 14.14
N TYR A 167 -3.65 7.80 13.36
CA TYR A 167 -4.17 7.31 12.09
C TYR A 167 -4.46 5.82 12.23
N GLN A 168 -5.67 5.40 11.90
CA GLN A 168 -6.03 3.99 11.90
C GLN A 168 -6.86 3.63 10.68
N VAL A 169 -6.43 2.64 9.90
CA VAL A 169 -7.11 2.15 8.71
C VAL A 169 -7.70 0.76 8.92
N PHE A 170 -8.90 0.57 8.40
CA PHE A 170 -9.64 -0.68 8.37
C PHE A 170 -10.02 -0.99 6.93
N SER A 171 -10.06 -2.27 6.60
CA SER A 171 -10.50 -2.71 5.28
C SER A 171 -11.65 -3.69 5.40
N THR A 172 -12.64 -3.56 4.51
CA THR A 172 -13.69 -4.57 4.36
C THR A 172 -13.16 -5.83 3.65
N ASN A 173 -12.06 -5.69 2.92
CA ASN A 173 -11.31 -6.78 2.29
C ASN A 173 -10.06 -7.12 3.11
N GLN A 174 -9.88 -8.41 3.42
CA GLN A 174 -8.78 -8.85 4.30
C GLN A 174 -7.41 -8.61 3.67
N THR A 175 -7.24 -8.94 2.40
CA THR A 175 -5.93 -8.87 1.73
C THR A 175 -5.93 -7.79 0.66
N TYR A 176 -4.94 -6.90 0.76
CA TYR A 176 -4.70 -5.83 -0.19
C TYR A 176 -3.38 -6.05 -0.93
N VAL A 177 -3.46 -6.17 -2.24
CA VAL A 177 -2.29 -6.28 -3.14
C VAL A 177 -1.72 -4.89 -3.46
N THR A 178 -0.41 -4.69 -3.28
CA THR A 178 0.30 -3.47 -3.68
C THR A 178 1.73 -3.77 -4.11
N PHE A 179 2.47 -2.72 -4.47
CA PHE A 179 3.86 -2.80 -4.93
C PHE A 179 4.75 -1.86 -4.12
N ASP A 180 5.84 -2.39 -3.58
CA ASP A 180 6.94 -1.62 -2.99
C ASP A 180 7.81 -1.02 -4.09
N LEU A 181 7.53 0.25 -4.40
CA LEU A 181 8.19 1.00 -5.45
C LEU A 181 9.43 1.78 -4.96
N SER A 182 9.99 1.41 -3.81
CA SER A 182 11.28 1.93 -3.33
C SER A 182 12.41 1.63 -4.33
N ALA A 183 13.47 2.45 -4.31
CA ALA A 183 14.61 2.27 -5.22
C ALA A 183 15.27 0.89 -5.04
N GLU A 184 15.34 0.41 -3.81
CA GLU A 184 15.91 -0.89 -3.46
C GLU A 184 15.07 -2.05 -4.03
N SER A 185 13.76 -2.05 -3.79
CA SER A 185 12.84 -3.06 -4.34
C SER A 185 12.79 -3.03 -5.87
N LYS A 186 12.82 -1.84 -6.50
CA LYS A 186 12.92 -1.72 -7.96
C LYS A 186 14.22 -2.32 -8.50
N ASN A 187 15.35 -2.10 -7.84
CA ASN A 187 16.62 -2.68 -8.27
C ASN A 187 16.60 -4.21 -8.12
N LEU A 188 16.05 -4.74 -7.03
CA LEU A 188 15.84 -6.17 -6.87
C LEU A 188 14.95 -6.74 -7.98
N ALA A 189 13.89 -6.03 -8.36
CA ALA A 189 13.02 -6.45 -9.46
C ALA A 189 13.73 -6.49 -10.82
N LYS A 190 14.70 -5.60 -11.06
CA LYS A 190 15.55 -5.65 -12.26
C LYS A 190 16.49 -6.85 -12.23
N LEU A 191 17.11 -7.13 -11.08
CA LEU A 191 18.04 -8.26 -10.90
C LEU A 191 17.36 -9.61 -11.06
N TYR A 192 16.26 -9.87 -10.34
CA TYR A 192 15.50 -11.12 -10.48
C TYR A 192 14.80 -11.22 -11.83
N GLY A 193 14.42 -10.07 -12.40
CA GLY A 193 13.87 -9.95 -13.75
C GLY A 193 14.79 -10.41 -14.88
N LEU A 194 16.08 -10.61 -14.61
CA LEU A 194 17.03 -11.22 -15.54
C LEU A 194 16.76 -12.72 -15.78
N GLN A 195 15.97 -13.36 -14.90
CA GLN A 195 15.65 -14.79 -14.94
C GLN A 195 16.89 -15.69 -15.04
N LEU A 196 17.98 -15.38 -14.31
CA LEU A 196 19.24 -16.14 -14.43
C LEU A 196 19.16 -17.59 -13.91
N PHE A 197 18.17 -17.91 -13.09
CA PHE A 197 17.87 -19.29 -12.68
C PHE A 197 17.32 -20.13 -13.84
N ASN A 198 16.46 -19.53 -14.68
CA ASN A 198 15.93 -20.15 -15.90
C ASN A 198 16.07 -19.16 -17.09
N PRO A 199 17.30 -18.99 -17.63
CA PRO A 199 17.60 -17.94 -18.60
C PRO A 199 16.81 -18.10 -19.90
N ILE A 200 16.44 -16.97 -20.50
CA ILE A 200 15.76 -16.95 -21.79
C ILE A 200 16.68 -17.47 -22.91
N GLU A 201 16.10 -18.14 -23.90
CA GLU A 201 16.86 -18.80 -24.99
C GLU A 201 17.80 -17.83 -25.72
N SER A 202 17.35 -16.60 -25.97
CA SER A 202 18.17 -15.57 -26.61
C SER A 202 19.41 -15.19 -25.79
N LEU A 203 19.32 -15.21 -24.46
CA LEU A 203 20.45 -14.94 -23.56
C LEU A 203 21.42 -16.13 -23.55
N ILE A 204 20.90 -17.36 -23.57
CA ILE A 204 21.71 -18.58 -23.71
C ILE A 204 22.47 -18.58 -25.03
N SER A 205 21.79 -18.25 -26.15
CA SER A 205 22.40 -18.13 -27.47
C SER A 205 23.55 -17.12 -27.45
N LEU A 206 23.29 -15.91 -26.94
CA LEU A 206 24.29 -14.85 -26.85
C LEU A 206 25.49 -15.25 -25.99
N ALA A 207 25.25 -15.90 -24.85
CA ALA A 207 26.32 -16.40 -24.00
C ALA A 207 27.15 -17.50 -24.69
N SER A 208 26.51 -18.38 -25.46
CA SER A 208 27.18 -19.49 -26.15
C SER A 208 28.10 -19.06 -27.29
N GLU A 209 27.89 -17.87 -27.85
CA GLU A 209 28.74 -17.28 -28.89
C GLU A 209 30.10 -16.83 -28.35
N ILE A 210 30.22 -16.62 -27.03
CA ILE A 210 31.49 -16.25 -26.40
C ILE A 210 32.46 -17.43 -26.51
N ASN A 211 33.54 -17.24 -27.26
CA ASN A 211 34.59 -18.24 -27.40
C ASN A 211 35.87 -17.78 -26.70
N ILE A 212 35.97 -18.05 -25.39
CA ILE A 212 37.14 -17.66 -24.58
C ILE A 212 38.43 -18.30 -25.10
N LYS A 213 38.38 -19.53 -25.63
CA LYS A 213 39.57 -20.24 -26.14
C LYS A 213 40.20 -19.55 -27.35
N LYS A 214 39.39 -18.97 -28.24
CA LYS A 214 39.90 -18.15 -29.37
C LYS A 214 40.47 -16.80 -28.94
N LEU A 215 40.04 -16.29 -27.78
CA LEU A 215 40.50 -15.01 -27.26
C LEU A 215 41.84 -15.16 -26.52
N GLU A 216 42.10 -16.30 -25.88
CA GLU A 216 43.39 -16.69 -25.24
C GLU A 216 44.61 -16.71 -26.16
N GLU A 217 44.41 -16.91 -27.46
CA GLU A 217 45.49 -16.91 -28.45
C GLU A 217 45.94 -15.49 -28.88
N ASN A 218 45.12 -14.46 -28.63
CA ASN A 218 45.41 -13.06 -28.96
C ASN A 218 45.69 -12.25 -27.68
N SER A 219 46.89 -12.43 -27.14
CA SER A 219 47.32 -12.02 -25.78
C SER A 219 47.27 -10.52 -25.45
N SER A 220 47.00 -9.61 -26.39
CA SER A 220 46.91 -8.16 -26.14
C SER A 220 45.49 -7.58 -26.07
N GLY A 221 44.45 -8.30 -26.53
CA GLY A 221 43.05 -7.78 -26.60
C GLY A 221 42.03 -8.50 -25.72
N LEU A 222 42.47 -9.54 -25.01
CA LEU A 222 41.62 -10.47 -24.25
C LEU A 222 41.03 -9.82 -22.99
N ASN A 223 41.88 -9.12 -22.24
CA ASN A 223 41.50 -8.38 -21.02
C ASN A 223 40.55 -7.21 -21.34
N ASP A 224 40.73 -6.57 -22.50
CA ASP A 224 39.88 -5.48 -22.98
C ASP A 224 38.51 -5.96 -23.45
N PHE A 225 38.41 -7.17 -24.02
CA PHE A 225 37.12 -7.70 -24.46
C PHE A 225 36.27 -8.22 -23.31
N LEU A 226 36.86 -9.02 -22.39
CA LEU A 226 36.10 -9.63 -21.30
C LEU A 226 35.63 -8.61 -20.25
N SER A 227 36.38 -7.54 -20.02
CA SER A 227 35.98 -6.44 -19.12
C SER A 227 34.78 -5.62 -19.63
N LYS A 228 34.43 -5.77 -20.91
CA LYS A 228 33.31 -5.10 -21.57
C LYS A 228 32.02 -5.92 -21.61
N ILE A 229 32.05 -7.17 -21.15
CA ILE A 229 30.90 -8.08 -21.18
C ILE A 229 30.02 -7.84 -19.94
N PRO A 230 28.70 -7.61 -20.12
CA PRO A 230 27.72 -7.58 -19.04
C PRO A 230 27.80 -8.80 -18.11
N PHE A 231 27.73 -8.57 -16.79
CA PHE A 231 27.74 -9.67 -15.81
C PHE A 231 26.67 -10.75 -16.05
N PRO A 232 25.42 -10.45 -16.53
CA PRO A 232 24.42 -11.49 -16.75
C PRO A 232 24.88 -12.50 -17.82
N ILE A 233 25.53 -12.01 -18.88
CA ILE A 233 26.05 -12.87 -19.96
C ILE A 233 27.22 -13.71 -19.45
N LEU A 234 28.11 -13.13 -18.65
CA LEU A 234 29.21 -13.86 -18.00
C LEU A 234 28.69 -15.00 -17.11
N LEU A 235 27.68 -14.73 -16.29
CA LEU A 235 27.09 -15.72 -15.39
C LEU A 235 26.45 -16.88 -16.16
N VAL A 236 25.69 -16.60 -17.22
CA VAL A 236 25.11 -17.65 -18.08
C VAL A 236 26.20 -18.45 -18.79
N TYR A 237 27.23 -17.79 -19.32
CA TYR A 237 28.35 -18.46 -19.97
C TYR A 237 29.11 -19.40 -19.01
N ILE A 238 29.43 -18.95 -17.80
CA ILE A 238 30.08 -19.77 -16.78
C ILE A 238 29.15 -20.92 -16.38
N GLY A 239 27.85 -20.66 -16.24
CA GLY A 239 26.84 -21.68 -15.97
C GLY A 239 26.80 -22.78 -17.02
N LEU A 240 26.79 -22.42 -18.31
CA LEU A 240 26.82 -23.37 -19.42
C LEU A 240 28.07 -24.27 -19.38
N ASN A 241 29.23 -23.71 -19.02
CA ASN A 241 30.47 -24.48 -18.86
C ASN A 241 30.47 -25.39 -17.63
N ALA A 242 29.78 -24.98 -16.57
CA ALA A 242 29.57 -25.79 -15.37
C ALA A 242 28.52 -26.91 -15.57
N GLY A 243 27.77 -26.88 -16.67
CA GLY A 243 26.73 -27.86 -17.01
C GLY A 243 25.31 -27.46 -16.63
N LEU A 244 25.06 -26.18 -16.35
CA LEU A 244 23.73 -25.60 -16.14
C LEU A 244 23.01 -25.34 -17.48
N PHE A 245 21.68 -25.22 -17.43
CA PHE A 245 20.75 -24.84 -18.49
C PHE A 245 20.59 -25.81 -19.68
N ARG A 246 21.15 -27.02 -19.60
CA ARG A 246 21.13 -28.01 -20.70
C ARG A 246 20.30 -29.26 -20.40
N GLY A 247 19.52 -29.26 -19.32
CA GLY A 247 18.75 -30.44 -18.88
C GLY A 247 19.60 -31.57 -18.28
N SER A 248 20.94 -31.47 -18.32
CA SER A 248 21.88 -32.35 -17.62
C SER A 248 21.83 -32.23 -16.09
N GLU A 249 21.03 -31.30 -15.58
CA GLU A 249 20.82 -31.01 -14.17
C GLU A 249 19.89 -32.03 -13.50
N PHE A 250 19.05 -32.72 -14.29
CA PHE A 250 18.15 -33.76 -13.80
C PHE A 250 18.95 -34.95 -13.26
N GLY A 251 19.07 -35.01 -11.93
CA GLY A 251 19.77 -36.08 -11.19
C GLY A 251 21.13 -35.68 -10.60
N MET A 252 21.59 -34.44 -10.79
CA MET A 252 22.81 -33.93 -10.13
C MET A 252 22.47 -33.21 -8.81
N ASP A 253 23.26 -33.47 -7.77
CA ASP A 253 23.19 -32.74 -6.50
C ASP A 253 23.49 -31.24 -6.69
N ARG A 254 22.62 -30.36 -6.18
CA ARG A 254 22.74 -28.90 -6.24
C ARG A 254 24.07 -28.42 -5.62
N GLU A 255 24.59 -29.09 -4.60
CA GLU A 255 25.89 -28.72 -4.02
C GLU A 255 27.05 -28.98 -4.98
N ASN A 256 26.99 -30.04 -5.76
CA ASN A 256 28.02 -30.39 -6.74
C ASN A 256 28.04 -29.38 -7.91
N LEU A 257 26.86 -28.96 -8.37
CA LEU A 257 26.73 -27.91 -9.38
C LEU A 257 27.31 -26.57 -8.89
N LYS A 258 27.01 -26.17 -7.64
CA LYS A 258 27.62 -24.98 -7.01
C LYS A 258 29.15 -25.07 -6.95
N LYS A 259 29.71 -26.24 -6.62
CA LYS A 259 31.17 -26.47 -6.60
C LYS A 259 31.78 -26.34 -8.00
N LYS A 260 31.20 -26.99 -9.02
CA LYS A 260 31.65 -26.88 -10.42
C LYS A 260 31.56 -25.46 -10.96
N PHE A 261 30.47 -24.76 -10.62
CA PHE A 261 30.29 -23.36 -10.98
C PHE A 261 31.37 -22.49 -10.34
N LYS A 262 31.63 -22.64 -9.03
CA LYS A 262 32.68 -21.87 -8.35
C LYS A 262 34.07 -22.13 -8.95
N GLN A 263 34.38 -23.38 -9.27
CA GLN A 263 35.62 -23.74 -9.98
C GLN A 263 35.71 -23.09 -11.36
N SER A 264 34.62 -23.14 -12.14
CA SER A 264 34.57 -22.50 -13.47
C SER A 264 34.67 -20.98 -13.37
N LEU A 265 34.03 -20.38 -12.35
CA LEU A 265 34.08 -18.96 -12.07
C LEU A 265 35.51 -18.53 -11.71
N GLU A 266 36.21 -19.25 -10.85
CA GLU A 266 37.61 -18.96 -10.49
C GLU A 266 38.58 -19.18 -11.68
N GLN A 267 38.31 -20.17 -12.53
CA GLN A 267 39.12 -20.43 -13.73
C GLN A 267 38.95 -19.36 -14.82
N ILE A 268 37.70 -18.94 -15.06
CA ILE A 268 37.35 -17.99 -16.12
C ILE A 268 37.59 -16.56 -15.65
N LEU A 269 37.12 -16.23 -14.45
CA LEU A 269 37.34 -14.95 -13.78
C LEU A 269 38.57 -15.08 -12.88
N LYS A 270 39.75 -15.28 -13.48
CA LYS A 270 41.07 -15.20 -12.79
C LYS A 270 41.13 -13.98 -11.86
N ASP A 271 42.14 -13.84 -11.00
CA ASP A 271 42.29 -12.70 -10.05
C ASP A 271 42.53 -11.33 -10.75
N TYR A 272 41.63 -10.95 -11.65
CA TYR A 272 41.50 -9.67 -12.29
C TYR A 272 40.43 -8.86 -11.54
N ASP A 273 40.77 -7.61 -11.23
CA ASP A 273 39.88 -6.68 -10.52
C ASP A 273 38.95 -5.92 -11.50
N PHE A 274 38.44 -6.60 -12.53
CA PHE A 274 37.49 -5.95 -13.43
C PHE A 274 36.14 -5.71 -12.73
N PRO A 275 35.54 -4.52 -12.85
CA PRO A 275 34.28 -4.21 -12.18
C PRO A 275 33.15 -5.20 -12.50
N ASN A 276 33.01 -5.62 -13.75
CA ASN A 276 31.99 -6.58 -14.20
C ASN A 276 32.19 -7.99 -13.61
N TYR A 277 33.44 -8.37 -13.29
CA TYR A 277 33.75 -9.65 -12.64
C TYR A 277 33.37 -9.62 -11.16
N LEU A 278 33.60 -8.49 -10.50
CA LEU A 278 33.15 -8.25 -9.13
C LEU A 278 31.62 -8.28 -9.05
N GLU A 279 30.92 -7.68 -10.03
CA GLU A 279 29.46 -7.80 -10.16
C GLU A 279 29.00 -9.24 -10.34
N ALA A 280 29.63 -10.00 -11.25
CA ALA A 280 29.31 -11.41 -11.45
C ALA A 280 29.48 -12.21 -10.15
N LYS A 281 30.60 -12.02 -9.42
CA LYS A 281 30.83 -12.64 -8.10
C LYS A 281 29.77 -12.25 -7.08
N ARG A 282 29.34 -10.99 -7.06
CA ARG A 282 28.28 -10.47 -6.16
C ARG A 282 26.91 -11.07 -6.47
N TYR A 283 26.57 -11.21 -7.75
CA TYR A 283 25.25 -11.62 -8.21
C TYR A 283 25.12 -13.10 -8.60
N GLN A 284 26.17 -13.91 -8.39
CA GLN A 284 26.16 -15.35 -8.71
C GLN A 284 25.04 -16.14 -8.02
N TYR A 285 24.53 -15.66 -6.89
CA TYR A 285 23.43 -16.31 -6.19
C TYR A 285 22.15 -16.40 -7.04
N LEU A 286 21.94 -15.47 -7.99
CA LEU A 286 20.79 -15.43 -8.89
C LEU A 286 20.69 -16.67 -9.81
N LEU A 287 21.78 -17.40 -10.03
CA LEU A 287 21.79 -18.65 -10.80
C LEU A 287 21.20 -19.83 -10.01
N PHE A 288 21.12 -19.71 -8.68
CA PHE A 288 20.72 -20.80 -7.78
C PHE A 288 19.54 -20.44 -6.89
N SER A 289 19.18 -19.16 -6.84
CA SER A 289 17.96 -18.67 -6.19
C SER A 289 16.86 -18.71 -7.23
N ASP A 290 15.94 -19.66 -7.10
CA ASP A 290 14.72 -19.63 -7.89
C ASP A 290 13.81 -18.54 -7.34
N PRO A 291 13.61 -17.43 -8.08
CA PRO A 291 12.72 -16.38 -7.62
C PRO A 291 11.25 -16.82 -7.73
N VAL A 292 10.97 -17.93 -8.42
CA VAL A 292 9.66 -18.55 -8.52
C VAL A 292 9.25 -19.10 -7.16
N ASP A 293 10.07 -19.88 -6.45
CA ASP A 293 9.69 -20.48 -5.15
C ASP A 293 9.09 -19.45 -4.16
N LEU A 294 9.70 -18.27 -4.02
CA LEU A 294 9.22 -17.24 -3.09
C LEU A 294 7.93 -16.55 -3.57
N LEU A 295 7.82 -16.25 -4.87
CA LEU A 295 6.72 -15.47 -5.43
C LEU A 295 5.53 -16.37 -5.78
N GLU A 296 5.78 -17.59 -6.25
CA GLU A 296 4.81 -18.64 -6.50
C GLU A 296 4.09 -18.99 -5.21
N ASP A 297 4.80 -19.26 -4.10
CA ASP A 297 4.13 -19.54 -2.83
C ASP A 297 3.21 -18.39 -2.40
N GLN A 298 3.63 -17.14 -2.59
CA GLN A 298 2.82 -15.97 -2.24
C GLN A 298 1.61 -15.80 -3.18
N ILE A 299 1.81 -15.88 -4.49
CA ILE A 299 0.75 -15.75 -5.49
C ILE A 299 -0.21 -16.93 -5.38
N PHE A 300 0.30 -18.14 -5.19
CA PHE A 300 -0.45 -19.36 -5.03
C PHE A 300 -1.24 -19.35 -3.73
N GLN A 301 -0.63 -19.10 -2.57
CA GLN A 301 -1.37 -18.96 -1.31
C GLN A 301 -2.41 -17.84 -1.39
N PHE A 302 -2.11 -16.74 -2.08
CA PHE A 302 -3.09 -15.70 -2.33
C PHE A 302 -4.26 -16.21 -3.20
N LEU A 303 -4.00 -16.77 -4.38
CA LEU A 303 -5.04 -17.30 -5.27
C LEU A 303 -5.80 -18.49 -4.64
N GLU A 304 -5.14 -19.27 -3.79
CA GLU A 304 -5.71 -20.38 -3.04
C GLU A 304 -6.53 -19.93 -1.83
N SER A 305 -6.10 -18.91 -1.08
CA SER A 305 -6.95 -18.29 -0.06
C SER A 305 -8.20 -17.66 -0.70
N GLN A 306 -8.08 -17.30 -1.99
CA GLN A 306 -9.15 -16.83 -2.85
C GLN A 306 -9.83 -17.95 -3.67
N LYS A 307 -9.63 -19.26 -3.37
CA LYS A 307 -10.05 -20.48 -4.15
C LYS A 307 -11.52 -20.63 -4.53
N LEU A 308 -12.32 -19.59 -4.43
CA LEU A 308 -13.52 -19.46 -5.22
C LEU A 308 -13.17 -18.90 -6.62
N PHE A 309 -12.30 -19.58 -7.37
CA PHE A 309 -12.12 -19.33 -8.81
C PHE A 309 -13.45 -19.55 -9.58
N SER A 310 -14.39 -20.32 -9.00
CA SER A 310 -15.78 -20.46 -9.45
C SER A 310 -16.69 -19.26 -9.12
N ILE A 311 -16.23 -18.27 -8.36
CA ILE A 311 -16.99 -17.09 -7.89
C ILE A 311 -16.33 -15.81 -8.38
N PHE A 312 -15.49 -15.79 -9.42
CA PHE A 312 -15.21 -14.48 -10.04
C PHE A 312 -16.52 -13.87 -10.59
N ASN A 313 -17.43 -14.69 -11.15
CA ASN A 313 -18.77 -14.23 -11.54
C ASN A 313 -19.71 -14.03 -10.34
N ASP A 314 -19.66 -14.86 -9.30
CA ASP A 314 -20.53 -14.75 -8.12
C ASP A 314 -20.07 -13.66 -7.11
N TRP A 315 -18.80 -13.26 -7.13
CA TRP A 315 -18.27 -12.11 -6.38
C TRP A 315 -18.96 -10.84 -6.88
N PHE A 316 -19.06 -10.69 -8.20
CA PHE A 316 -19.74 -9.54 -8.82
C PHE A 316 -21.26 -9.69 -8.91
N SER A 317 -21.81 -10.91 -8.99
CA SER A 317 -23.24 -11.13 -9.23
C SER A 317 -24.10 -11.27 -7.97
N LEU A 318 -23.53 -11.64 -6.82
CA LEU A 318 -24.31 -11.98 -5.60
C LEU A 318 -23.89 -11.26 -4.32
N ASN A 319 -22.71 -10.64 -4.25
CA ASN A 319 -22.21 -9.99 -3.03
C ASN A 319 -21.94 -8.49 -3.24
N LYS A 320 -22.80 -7.63 -2.67
CA LYS A 320 -22.59 -6.17 -2.52
C LYS A 320 -21.44 -5.83 -1.55
N ARG A 321 -20.30 -6.52 -1.64
CA ARG A 321 -19.13 -6.20 -0.81
C ARG A 321 -18.37 -5.05 -1.45
N SER A 322 -17.94 -4.08 -0.66
CA SER A 322 -17.10 -3.00 -1.15
C SER A 322 -15.72 -3.53 -1.56
N PHE A 323 -15.23 -3.12 -2.73
CA PHE A 323 -13.91 -3.51 -3.23
C PHE A 323 -13.16 -2.32 -3.83
N SER A 324 -11.83 -2.43 -3.84
CA SER A 324 -10.97 -1.51 -4.57
C SER A 324 -10.82 -2.01 -6.01
N THR A 325 -11.37 -1.25 -6.97
CA THR A 325 -11.34 -1.61 -8.40
C THR A 325 -9.92 -1.86 -8.90
N ILE A 326 -8.94 -1.05 -8.49
CA ILE A 326 -7.53 -1.25 -8.88
C ILE A 326 -6.97 -2.56 -8.28
N ASN A 327 -7.35 -2.89 -7.04
CA ASN A 327 -6.89 -4.12 -6.41
C ASN A 327 -7.42 -5.36 -7.13
N VAL A 328 -8.71 -5.37 -7.48
CA VAL A 328 -9.31 -6.44 -8.29
C VAL A 328 -8.56 -6.59 -9.61
N LYS A 329 -8.27 -5.49 -10.31
CA LYS A 329 -7.51 -5.55 -11.58
C LYS A 329 -6.13 -6.19 -11.40
N TYR A 330 -5.41 -5.89 -10.31
CA TYR A 330 -4.15 -6.57 -10.03
C TYR A 330 -4.34 -8.07 -9.79
N GLN A 331 -5.36 -8.47 -9.05
CA GLN A 331 -5.63 -9.89 -8.79
C GLN A 331 -5.93 -10.66 -10.08
N ILE A 332 -6.69 -10.05 -10.99
CA ILE A 332 -6.96 -10.63 -12.32
C ILE A 332 -5.64 -10.78 -13.11
N VAL A 333 -4.81 -9.74 -13.16
CA VAL A 333 -3.52 -9.83 -13.88
C VAL A 333 -2.59 -10.88 -13.24
N LEU A 334 -2.55 -10.98 -11.91
CA LEU A 334 -1.77 -12.01 -11.22
C LEU A 334 -2.26 -13.44 -11.56
N SER A 335 -3.57 -13.64 -11.75
CA SER A 335 -4.10 -14.92 -12.23
C SER A 335 -3.59 -15.29 -13.63
N TRP A 336 -3.46 -14.31 -14.52
CA TRP A 336 -2.92 -14.52 -15.86
C TRP A 336 -1.42 -14.85 -15.81
N ILE A 337 -0.69 -14.21 -14.89
CA ILE A 337 0.73 -14.48 -14.66
C ILE A 337 0.94 -15.86 -14.05
N TYR A 338 0.04 -16.32 -13.18
CA TYR A 338 0.07 -17.69 -12.67
C TYR A 338 -0.12 -18.73 -13.78
N ASN A 339 -1.04 -18.50 -14.72
CA ASN A 339 -1.17 -19.35 -15.92
C ASN A 339 0.10 -19.32 -16.78
N PHE A 340 0.68 -18.14 -17.00
CA PHE A 340 1.95 -18.00 -17.71
C PHE A 340 3.08 -18.80 -17.01
N LEU A 341 3.15 -18.76 -15.68
CA LEU A 341 4.14 -19.51 -14.92
C LEU A 341 3.99 -21.02 -15.15
N ASN A 342 2.76 -21.54 -15.13
CA ASN A 342 2.47 -22.95 -15.41
C ASN A 342 2.86 -23.36 -16.84
N ASP A 343 2.66 -22.48 -17.82
CA ASP A 343 2.95 -22.77 -19.23
C ASP A 343 4.46 -22.70 -19.56
N PHE A 344 5.20 -21.78 -18.94
CA PHE A 344 6.59 -21.46 -19.30
C PHE A 344 7.63 -21.84 -18.23
N GLY A 345 7.23 -22.20 -17.02
CA GLY A 345 8.14 -22.56 -15.92
C GLY A 345 9.05 -21.41 -15.46
N ARG A 346 8.66 -20.16 -15.74
CA ARG A 346 9.34 -18.94 -15.28
C ARG A 346 8.37 -17.78 -15.23
N LEU A 347 8.74 -16.72 -14.51
CA LEU A 347 8.01 -15.45 -14.53
C LEU A 347 8.38 -14.60 -15.77
N PRO A 348 7.53 -13.63 -16.16
CA PRO A 348 7.89 -12.63 -17.17
C PRO A 348 9.21 -11.93 -16.85
N VAL A 349 10.04 -11.67 -17.87
CA VAL A 349 11.27 -10.88 -17.68
C VAL A 349 10.95 -9.44 -17.29
N ASN A 350 11.93 -8.71 -16.77
CA ASN A 350 11.78 -7.26 -16.57
C ASN A 350 12.18 -6.50 -17.85
N LYS A 351 11.45 -5.43 -18.17
CA LYS A 351 11.74 -4.53 -19.28
C LYS A 351 13.03 -3.75 -19.05
N GLU A 352 13.28 -3.34 -17.81
CA GLU A 352 14.45 -2.55 -17.43
C GLU A 352 15.58 -3.44 -16.90
N LEU A 353 16.80 -3.10 -17.28
CA LEU A 353 18.01 -3.77 -16.79
C LEU A 353 18.60 -3.02 -15.59
N PRO A 354 19.29 -3.72 -14.68
CA PRO A 354 20.07 -3.05 -13.65
C PRO A 354 21.26 -2.30 -14.28
N GLU A 355 21.80 -1.32 -13.54
CA GLU A 355 23.09 -0.74 -13.90
C GLU A 355 24.18 -1.80 -13.79
N MET A 356 25.14 -1.77 -14.72
CA MET A 356 26.21 -2.76 -14.79
C MET A 356 27.42 -2.21 -15.55
N TYR A 357 28.62 -2.72 -15.23
CA TYR A 357 29.84 -2.36 -15.95
C TYR A 357 29.96 -3.17 -17.25
N CYS A 358 29.87 -2.50 -18.39
CA CYS A 358 30.06 -3.09 -19.71
C CYS A 358 30.23 -2.03 -20.80
N GLU A 359 30.52 -2.44 -22.03
CA GLU A 359 30.52 -1.54 -23.19
C GLU A 359 29.09 -1.21 -23.62
N THR A 360 28.88 0.03 -24.08
CA THR A 360 27.56 0.54 -24.53
C THR A 360 26.90 -0.36 -25.57
N VAL A 361 27.67 -0.89 -26.52
CA VAL A 361 27.13 -1.77 -27.59
C VAL A 361 26.58 -3.06 -26.98
N SER A 362 27.32 -3.69 -26.07
CA SER A 362 26.91 -4.91 -25.38
C SER A 362 25.69 -4.68 -24.48
N TYR A 363 25.63 -3.53 -23.80
CA TYR A 363 24.46 -3.14 -23.00
C TYR A 363 23.21 -2.98 -23.86
N LEU A 364 23.31 -2.26 -24.99
CA LEU A 364 22.19 -2.03 -25.90
C LEU A 364 21.70 -3.33 -26.55
N GLN A 365 22.60 -4.25 -26.88
CA GLN A 365 22.24 -5.57 -27.38
C GLN A 365 21.46 -6.37 -26.33
N LEU A 366 21.93 -6.39 -25.08
CA LEU A 366 21.22 -7.05 -23.98
C LEU A 366 19.85 -6.40 -23.72
N GLN A 367 19.80 -5.08 -23.70
CA GLN A 367 18.57 -4.31 -23.53
C GLN A 367 17.54 -4.63 -24.61
N LYS A 368 17.97 -4.74 -25.87
CA LYS A 368 17.11 -5.11 -26.99
C LYS A 368 16.49 -6.50 -26.79
N ILE A 369 17.31 -7.50 -26.43
CA ILE A 369 16.83 -8.87 -26.17
C ILE A 369 15.76 -8.88 -25.07
N PHE A 370 16.03 -8.22 -23.94
CA PHE A 370 15.08 -8.17 -22.82
C PHE A 370 13.82 -7.38 -23.16
N HIS A 371 13.93 -6.31 -23.95
CA HIS A 371 12.77 -5.54 -24.39
C HIS A 371 11.85 -6.33 -25.33
N GLU A 372 12.43 -7.03 -26.30
CA GLU A 372 11.70 -7.91 -27.22
C GLU A 372 11.02 -9.05 -26.45
N GLN A 373 11.77 -9.72 -25.55
CA GLN A 373 11.23 -10.78 -24.72
C GLN A 373 10.13 -10.29 -23.77
N PHE A 374 10.29 -9.12 -23.16
CA PHE A 374 9.27 -8.51 -22.30
C PHE A 374 7.97 -8.26 -23.07
N THR A 375 8.08 -7.71 -24.28
CA THR A 375 6.91 -7.44 -25.14
C THR A 375 6.19 -8.74 -25.51
N LEU A 376 6.96 -9.80 -25.80
CA LEU A 376 6.40 -11.13 -26.05
C LEU A 376 5.73 -11.71 -24.81
N ASP A 377 6.37 -11.65 -23.64
CA ASP A 377 5.84 -12.16 -22.38
C ASP A 377 4.55 -11.43 -21.98
N VAL A 378 4.51 -10.10 -22.05
CA VAL A 378 3.29 -9.31 -21.80
C VAL A 378 2.18 -9.70 -22.76
N SER A 379 2.48 -9.87 -24.06
CA SER A 379 1.48 -10.32 -25.04
C SER A 379 0.93 -11.71 -24.74
N ARG A 380 1.74 -12.59 -24.14
CA ARG A 380 1.33 -13.94 -23.72
C ARG A 380 0.46 -13.88 -22.48
N VAL A 381 0.85 -13.09 -21.48
CA VAL A 381 0.03 -12.84 -20.28
C VAL A 381 -1.34 -12.27 -20.65
N SER A 382 -1.39 -11.28 -21.55
CA SER A 382 -2.67 -10.72 -22.03
C SER A 382 -3.49 -11.71 -22.88
N LYS A 383 -2.85 -12.67 -23.57
CA LYS A 383 -3.55 -13.74 -24.32
C LYS A 383 -4.14 -14.81 -23.41
N SER A 384 -3.60 -14.99 -22.21
CA SER A 384 -4.16 -15.85 -21.15
C SER A 384 -5.47 -15.30 -20.55
N ASN A 385 -6.08 -14.30 -21.18
CA ASN A 385 -7.45 -13.81 -20.96
C ASN A 385 -8.53 -14.86 -21.32
N THR A 386 -8.32 -16.13 -20.94
CA THR A 386 -9.13 -17.30 -21.29
C THR A 386 -10.55 -17.28 -20.69
N GLY A 387 -10.91 -16.23 -19.96
CA GLY A 387 -12.30 -15.85 -19.79
C GLY A 387 -12.45 -14.40 -20.19
N LYS A 388 -13.09 -14.13 -21.34
CA LYS A 388 -13.93 -12.94 -21.41
C LYS A 388 -14.88 -13.06 -20.24
N ILE A 389 -14.55 -12.42 -19.12
CA ILE A 389 -15.56 -12.11 -18.14
C ILE A 389 -16.46 -11.15 -18.92
N ASP A 390 -17.58 -11.64 -19.44
CA ASP A 390 -18.61 -10.82 -20.05
C ASP A 390 -19.24 -9.98 -18.92
N ILE A 391 -18.48 -8.99 -18.44
CA ILE A 391 -18.90 -7.98 -17.48
C ILE A 391 -19.58 -6.83 -18.24
N SER A 392 -20.32 -7.15 -19.30
CA SER A 392 -21.19 -6.19 -19.97
C SER A 392 -22.42 -5.83 -19.13
N ASN A 393 -22.62 -6.54 -18.01
CA ASN A 393 -23.75 -6.38 -17.08
C ASN A 393 -23.37 -5.88 -15.68
N SER A 394 -22.14 -5.39 -15.44
CA SER A 394 -21.83 -4.71 -14.18
C SER A 394 -21.48 -3.25 -14.40
N ASP A 395 -21.96 -2.37 -13.51
CA ASP A 395 -21.68 -0.93 -13.54
C ASP A 395 -20.18 -0.58 -13.37
N PHE A 396 -19.31 -1.59 -13.17
CA PHE A 396 -17.89 -1.43 -12.90
C PHE A 396 -17.03 -1.60 -14.16
N ASN A 397 -16.24 -0.57 -14.49
CA ASN A 397 -15.26 -0.63 -15.57
C ASN A 397 -14.01 -1.44 -15.16
N LEU A 398 -14.13 -2.76 -15.26
CA LEU A 398 -13.04 -3.72 -15.03
C LEU A 398 -12.13 -3.91 -16.25
N ASN A 399 -12.15 -2.99 -17.22
CA ASN A 399 -11.23 -3.04 -18.34
C ASN A 399 -9.78 -2.90 -17.83
N ILE A 400 -8.94 -3.85 -18.24
CA ILE A 400 -7.51 -3.93 -17.89
C ILE A 400 -6.74 -3.40 -19.09
N SER A 401 -6.05 -2.27 -18.91
CA SER A 401 -5.22 -1.69 -19.97
C SER A 401 -3.91 -2.45 -20.12
N ASP A 402 -3.33 -2.42 -21.33
CA ASP A 402 -1.99 -2.97 -21.57
C ASP A 402 -0.93 -2.32 -20.67
N GLU A 403 -1.09 -1.03 -20.34
CA GLU A 403 -0.21 -0.32 -19.41
C GLU A 403 -0.25 -0.93 -18.00
N LEU A 404 -1.41 -1.38 -17.54
CA LEU A 404 -1.55 -2.05 -16.24
C LEU A 404 -0.84 -3.40 -16.25
N VAL A 405 -1.01 -4.19 -17.31
CA VAL A 405 -0.32 -5.49 -17.45
C VAL A 405 1.19 -5.28 -17.49
N GLN A 406 1.67 -4.34 -18.30
CA GLN A 406 3.10 -3.98 -18.36
C GLN A 406 3.63 -3.54 -16.99
N PHE A 407 2.85 -2.73 -16.25
CA PHE A 407 3.21 -2.30 -14.91
C PHE A 407 3.37 -3.49 -13.97
N VAL A 408 2.39 -4.39 -13.90
CA VAL A 408 2.46 -5.56 -13.00
C VAL A 408 3.64 -6.45 -13.39
N CYS A 409 3.82 -6.79 -14.67
CA CYS A 409 4.93 -7.62 -15.13
C CYS A 409 6.30 -7.00 -14.78
N SER A 410 6.46 -5.67 -14.92
CA SER A 410 7.72 -4.99 -14.62
C SER A 410 8.05 -4.92 -13.12
N HIS A 411 7.04 -5.09 -12.26
CA HIS A 411 7.14 -4.90 -10.81
C HIS A 411 6.75 -6.15 -10.02
N LEU A 412 6.75 -7.34 -10.63
CA LEU A 412 6.37 -8.58 -9.96
C LEU A 412 7.13 -8.83 -8.65
N TYR A 413 8.43 -8.57 -8.64
CA TYR A 413 9.26 -8.74 -7.44
C TYR A 413 9.11 -7.63 -6.41
N CYS A 414 8.41 -6.55 -6.75
CA CYS A 414 8.00 -5.51 -5.83
C CYS A 414 6.67 -5.84 -5.13
N LEU A 415 6.00 -6.96 -5.49
CA LEU A 415 4.69 -7.32 -4.96
C LEU A 415 4.70 -7.42 -3.43
N ARG A 416 3.64 -6.91 -2.81
CA ARG A 416 3.38 -6.97 -1.38
C ARG A 416 1.90 -7.28 -1.14
N PHE A 417 1.66 -8.14 -0.16
CA PHE A 417 0.33 -8.42 0.35
C PHE A 417 0.23 -7.81 1.74
N ILE A 418 -0.81 -7.02 1.97
CA ILE A 418 -1.08 -6.38 3.26
C ILE A 418 -2.38 -6.93 3.79
N GLU A 419 -2.33 -7.46 5.00
CA GLU A 419 -3.52 -7.91 5.72
C GLU A 419 -4.03 -6.79 6.62
N PHE A 420 -5.05 -6.09 6.13
CA PHE A 420 -5.72 -5.08 6.92
C PHE A 420 -6.70 -5.74 7.89
N LYS A 421 -6.88 -5.11 9.05
CA LYS A 421 -7.88 -5.54 10.02
C LYS A 421 -9.28 -5.34 9.45
N ASN A 422 -10.10 -6.38 9.62
CA ASN A 422 -11.49 -6.44 9.19
C ASN A 422 -12.49 -6.15 10.32
N THR A 423 -12.03 -5.47 11.38
CA THR A 423 -12.87 -5.00 12.47
C THR A 423 -12.31 -3.69 13.01
N PRO A 424 -13.14 -2.65 13.16
CA PRO A 424 -12.78 -1.49 13.95
C PRO A 424 -12.54 -1.97 15.39
N PHE A 425 -11.36 -1.65 15.91
CA PHE A 425 -10.96 -2.13 17.22
C PHE A 425 -11.85 -1.47 18.29
N ARG A 426 -12.56 -2.26 19.11
CA ARG A 426 -13.27 -1.75 20.29
C ARG A 426 -12.73 -2.39 21.56
N TRP A 427 -12.44 -1.52 22.52
CA TRP A 427 -12.27 -1.89 23.91
C TRP A 427 -13.63 -1.88 24.63
N GLY A 428 -14.47 -2.87 24.32
CA GLY A 428 -15.66 -3.18 25.12
C GLY A 428 -16.88 -2.25 25.00
N GLU A 429 -18.06 -2.86 25.04
CA GLU A 429 -19.29 -2.17 25.43
C GLU A 429 -19.29 -2.06 26.96
N ILE A 430 -18.98 -0.89 27.51
CA ILE A 430 -19.03 -0.71 28.97
C ILE A 430 -20.47 -0.77 29.51
N GLN A 431 -21.47 -0.53 28.67
CA GLN A 431 -22.82 -0.28 29.16
C GLN A 431 -23.71 -1.50 29.47
N LYS A 432 -23.24 -2.76 29.46
CA LYS A 432 -24.01 -3.85 30.11
C LYS A 432 -23.33 -5.21 30.39
N LYS A 433 -22.11 -5.51 29.93
CA LYS A 433 -21.47 -6.84 30.14
C LYS A 433 -19.94 -6.83 30.30
N ILE A 434 -19.35 -5.95 31.12
CA ILE A 434 -17.94 -6.09 31.52
C ILE A 434 -17.76 -7.12 32.67
N THR A 435 -18.27 -8.34 32.47
CA THR A 435 -17.84 -9.48 33.29
C THR A 435 -16.95 -10.43 32.49
N ASN A 436 -16.95 -10.33 31.16
CA ASN A 436 -16.13 -11.15 30.27
C ASN A 436 -15.21 -10.26 29.41
N VAL A 437 -14.05 -9.87 29.95
CA VAL A 437 -12.92 -9.49 29.10
C VAL A 437 -12.60 -10.71 28.24
N ASN A 438 -12.88 -10.63 26.94
CA ASN A 438 -12.65 -11.73 26.01
C ASN A 438 -11.13 -12.04 25.99
N PRO A 439 -10.68 -13.25 26.38
CA PRO A 439 -9.26 -13.61 26.37
C PRO A 439 -8.61 -13.45 24.99
N ALA A 440 -9.37 -13.59 23.90
CA ALA A 440 -8.91 -13.30 22.55
C ALA A 440 -8.53 -11.82 22.33
N LEU A 441 -9.14 -10.91 23.09
CA LEU A 441 -8.87 -9.47 23.03
C LEU A 441 -7.53 -9.14 23.71
N LYS A 442 -7.22 -9.81 24.84
CA LYS A 442 -5.90 -9.74 25.48
C LYS A 442 -4.79 -10.32 24.59
N GLU A 443 -5.05 -11.47 23.96
CA GLU A 443 -4.10 -12.13 23.07
C GLU A 443 -3.81 -11.30 21.80
N ARG A 444 -4.82 -10.62 21.25
CA ARG A 444 -4.66 -9.68 20.13
C ARG A 444 -3.92 -8.40 20.50
N LEU A 445 -4.06 -7.91 21.74
CA LEU A 445 -3.26 -6.80 22.25
C LEU A 445 -1.80 -7.20 22.43
N LEU A 446 -1.58 -8.43 22.88
CA LEU A 446 -0.25 -9.00 22.98
C LEU A 446 0.44 -9.02 21.60
N GLN A 447 -0.28 -9.45 20.56
CA GLN A 447 0.21 -9.48 19.18
C GLN A 447 0.48 -8.09 18.57
N VAL A 448 -0.30 -7.06 18.93
CA VAL A 448 -0.20 -5.74 18.26
C VAL A 448 0.81 -4.81 18.94
N PHE A 449 0.98 -4.91 20.26
CA PHE A 449 1.75 -3.94 21.03
C PHE A 449 2.75 -4.53 22.02
N LEU A 450 2.58 -5.77 22.48
CA LEU A 450 3.37 -6.29 23.62
C LEU A 450 4.41 -7.36 23.24
N GLU A 451 4.61 -7.65 21.95
CA GLU A 451 5.77 -8.42 21.49
C GLU A 451 7.08 -7.62 21.64
N ASP A 452 7.00 -6.28 21.68
CA ASP A 452 8.15 -5.39 21.86
C ASP A 452 7.90 -4.39 23.01
N LYS A 453 8.66 -4.53 24.10
CA LYS A 453 8.57 -3.65 25.29
C LYS A 453 8.85 -2.17 24.99
N SER A 454 9.41 -1.84 23.83
CA SER A 454 9.61 -0.45 23.40
C SER A 454 8.31 0.26 23.00
N GLN A 455 7.20 -0.46 22.81
CA GLN A 455 5.91 0.10 22.38
C GLN A 455 4.93 0.43 23.53
N ASP A 456 5.33 0.23 24.79
CA ASP A 456 4.46 0.49 25.95
C ASP A 456 3.98 1.96 26.01
N SER A 457 4.79 2.93 25.58
CA SER A 457 4.37 4.35 25.52
C SER A 457 3.25 4.57 24.50
N HIS A 458 3.44 4.07 23.27
CA HIS A 458 2.45 4.20 22.18
C HIS A 458 1.13 3.48 22.47
N LEU A 459 1.19 2.36 23.20
CA LEU A 459 0.02 1.69 23.70
C LEU A 459 -0.78 2.56 24.68
N ILE A 460 -0.11 3.27 25.61
CA ILE A 460 -0.78 4.19 26.54
C ILE A 460 -1.45 5.33 25.79
N GLU A 461 -0.77 5.93 24.81
CA GLU A 461 -1.31 7.02 24.00
C GLU A 461 -2.55 6.58 23.20
N PHE A 462 -2.51 5.41 22.57
CA PHE A 462 -3.66 4.81 21.90
C PHE A 462 -4.82 4.54 22.87
N LEU A 463 -4.53 3.89 23.99
CA LEU A 463 -5.51 3.57 25.03
C LEU A 463 -6.19 4.84 25.58
N PHE A 464 -5.42 5.90 25.72
CA PHE A 464 -5.92 7.15 26.25
C PHE A 464 -6.84 7.87 25.26
N LEU A 465 -6.50 7.91 23.97
CA LEU A 465 -7.40 8.43 22.94
C LEU A 465 -8.71 7.65 22.84
N ASP A 466 -8.65 6.33 22.97
CA ASP A 466 -9.83 5.47 22.98
C ASP A 466 -10.69 5.67 24.24
N PHE A 467 -10.05 5.84 25.40
CA PHE A 467 -10.71 6.21 26.64
C PHE A 467 -11.43 7.57 26.56
N LEU A 468 -10.84 8.56 25.89
CA LEU A 468 -11.44 9.88 25.74
C LEU A 468 -12.71 9.85 24.89
N ASP A 469 -12.73 9.07 23.82
CA ASP A 469 -13.96 8.83 23.04
C ASP A 469 -15.07 8.29 23.95
N TYR A 470 -14.70 7.34 24.83
CA TYR A 470 -15.64 6.72 25.74
C TYR A 470 -16.23 7.71 26.76
N ILE A 471 -15.37 8.48 27.44
CA ILE A 471 -15.84 9.47 28.44
C ILE A 471 -16.68 10.57 27.80
N HIS A 472 -16.32 11.02 26.59
CA HIS A 472 -17.07 12.06 25.90
C HIS A 472 -18.53 11.62 25.66
N ILE A 473 -18.76 10.34 25.38
CA ILE A 473 -20.11 9.77 25.19
C ILE A 473 -20.87 9.66 26.51
N ASP A 474 -20.21 9.18 27.58
CA ASP A 474 -20.90 8.83 28.85
C ASP A 474 -21.05 9.98 29.85
N LYS A 475 -20.13 10.96 29.86
CA LYS A 475 -20.04 11.99 30.91
C LYS A 475 -19.93 13.44 30.43
N GLY A 476 -19.72 13.67 29.14
CA GLY A 476 -19.35 15.00 28.62
C GLY A 476 -17.88 15.36 28.89
N LEU A 477 -17.49 16.59 28.57
CA LEU A 477 -16.12 17.09 28.75
C LEU A 477 -15.76 17.17 30.24
N ILE A 478 -14.94 16.23 30.73
CA ILE A 478 -14.30 16.33 32.05
C ILE A 478 -13.07 17.23 31.89
N GLU A 479 -13.01 18.33 32.63
CA GLU A 479 -11.87 19.26 32.60
C GLU A 479 -10.87 19.02 33.75
N ASP A 480 -11.24 18.26 34.79
CA ASP A 480 -10.36 17.97 35.93
C ASP A 480 -9.38 16.82 35.62
N SER A 481 -8.08 17.15 35.61
CA SER A 481 -6.99 16.21 35.36
C SER A 481 -6.94 15.02 36.34
N GLU A 482 -7.30 15.22 37.61
CA GLU A 482 -7.28 14.13 38.60
C GLU A 482 -8.48 13.18 38.41
N GLU A 483 -9.64 13.70 37.98
CA GLU A 483 -10.79 12.88 37.62
C GLU A 483 -10.52 12.05 36.35
N ILE A 484 -9.89 12.65 35.34
CA ILE A 484 -9.43 11.96 34.12
C ILE A 484 -8.47 10.83 34.49
N LYS A 485 -7.48 11.10 35.33
CA LYS A 485 -6.49 10.11 35.79
C LYS A 485 -7.14 8.95 36.52
N THR A 486 -8.02 9.23 37.46
CA THR A 486 -8.73 8.20 38.21
C THR A 486 -9.62 7.35 37.28
N SER A 487 -10.33 8.00 36.36
CA SER A 487 -11.20 7.32 35.40
C SER A 487 -10.40 6.48 34.40
N PHE A 488 -9.24 6.97 33.93
CA PHE A 488 -8.37 6.22 33.04
C PHE A 488 -7.73 5.02 33.73
N GLN A 489 -7.34 5.15 35.00
CA GLN A 489 -6.90 3.99 35.79
C GLN A 489 -8.00 2.94 35.94
N ASN A 490 -9.24 3.35 36.18
CA ASN A 490 -10.38 2.42 36.24
C ASN A 490 -10.66 1.78 34.88
N TYR A 491 -10.46 2.51 33.79
CA TYR A 491 -10.52 1.97 32.44
C TYR A 491 -9.46 0.88 32.23
N LEU A 492 -8.20 1.12 32.57
CA LEU A 492 -7.14 0.10 32.49
C LEU A 492 -7.44 -1.13 33.36
N LYS A 493 -7.99 -0.94 34.57
CA LYS A 493 -8.45 -2.05 35.43
C LYS A 493 -9.53 -2.88 34.76
N SER A 494 -10.52 -2.23 34.14
CA SER A 494 -11.60 -2.93 33.43
C SER A 494 -11.08 -3.82 32.30
N LEU A 495 -9.94 -3.43 31.71
CA LEU A 495 -9.26 -4.15 30.63
C LEU A 495 -8.23 -5.17 31.13
N ARG A 496 -8.04 -5.30 32.46
CA ARG A 496 -7.00 -6.12 33.09
C ARG A 496 -5.57 -5.70 32.70
N LEU A 497 -5.37 -4.40 32.47
CA LEU A 497 -4.09 -3.78 32.09
C LEU A 497 -3.48 -2.92 33.21
N GLU A 498 -3.74 -3.30 34.46
CA GLU A 498 -3.27 -2.59 35.66
C GLU A 498 -1.75 -2.51 35.80
N HIS A 499 -1.03 -3.34 35.06
CA HIS A 499 0.43 -3.36 35.02
C HIS A 499 1.02 -2.18 34.24
N ILE A 500 0.22 -1.51 33.39
CA ILE A 500 0.64 -0.35 32.62
C ILE A 500 0.72 0.85 33.55
N GLN A 501 1.92 1.42 33.73
CA GLN A 501 2.13 2.61 34.55
C GLN A 501 1.87 3.87 33.71
N ILE A 502 0.89 4.68 34.15
CA ILE A 502 0.62 5.99 33.54
C ILE A 502 1.75 6.95 33.96
N PRO A 503 2.49 7.56 33.02
CA PRO A 503 3.50 8.55 33.36
C PRO A 503 2.88 9.73 34.12
N PRO A 504 3.54 10.26 35.16
CA PRO A 504 2.96 11.28 36.04
C PRO A 504 2.51 12.54 35.29
N ASP A 505 3.29 12.96 34.30
CA ASP A 505 3.04 14.19 33.54
C ASP A 505 2.08 14.00 32.37
N PHE A 506 1.78 12.75 31.98
CA PHE A 506 1.03 12.43 30.75
C PHE A 506 -0.36 13.07 30.71
N ILE A 507 -1.09 13.00 31.83
CA ILE A 507 -2.45 13.54 31.93
C ILE A 507 -2.41 15.03 32.26
N GLN A 508 -1.40 15.47 33.02
CA GLN A 508 -1.28 16.87 33.43
C GLN A 508 -0.91 17.78 32.25
N SER A 509 -0.13 17.30 31.29
CA SER A 509 0.21 18.04 30.07
C SER A 509 -0.78 17.83 28.92
N PHE A 510 -1.84 17.05 29.14
CA PHE A 510 -2.76 16.70 28.07
C PHE A 510 -3.75 17.81 27.76
N GLU A 511 -3.89 18.14 26.48
CA GLU A 511 -4.87 19.09 25.98
C GLU A 511 -5.91 18.36 25.13
N ILE A 512 -7.19 18.60 25.38
CA ILE A 512 -8.30 18.01 24.59
C ILE A 512 -8.40 18.68 23.20
N LYS A 513 -7.96 19.94 23.09
CA LYS A 513 -8.02 20.74 21.86
C LYS A 513 -6.95 20.32 20.85
N GLU A 514 -7.22 20.55 19.58
CA GLU A 514 -6.28 20.29 18.50
C GLU A 514 -5.09 21.26 18.56
N LYS A 515 -3.86 20.74 18.50
CA LYS A 515 -2.67 21.56 18.21
C LYS A 515 -2.38 21.54 16.72
N PHE A 516 -2.04 22.71 16.17
CA PHE A 516 -1.81 22.87 14.74
C PHE A 516 -0.78 21.87 14.19
N VAL A 517 0.36 21.73 14.86
CA VAL A 517 1.46 20.86 14.41
C VAL A 517 1.04 19.39 14.37
N THR A 518 0.42 18.89 15.45
CA THR A 518 -0.10 17.53 15.56
C THR A 518 -1.10 17.22 14.46
N SER A 519 -2.13 18.07 14.35
CA SER A 519 -3.23 17.89 13.41
C SER A 519 -2.73 17.96 11.97
N SER A 520 -1.83 18.92 11.66
CA SER A 520 -1.23 19.04 10.32
C SER A 520 -0.38 17.81 9.97
N TYR A 521 0.46 17.34 10.90
CA TYR A 521 1.31 16.18 10.67
C TYR A 521 0.48 14.92 10.38
N ILE A 522 -0.47 14.59 11.26
CA ILE A 522 -1.25 13.36 11.11
C ILE A 522 -2.21 13.45 9.91
N SER A 523 -2.69 14.65 9.55
CA SER A 523 -3.44 14.90 8.31
C SER A 523 -2.59 14.66 7.07
N GLY A 524 -1.35 15.13 7.08
CA GLY A 524 -0.39 14.89 6.01
C GLY A 524 -0.13 13.39 5.81
N VAL A 525 0.09 12.65 6.91
CA VAL A 525 0.20 11.19 6.88
C VAL A 525 -1.05 10.57 6.28
N CYS A 526 -2.23 10.89 6.81
CA CYS A 526 -3.51 10.33 6.34
C CYS A 526 -3.74 10.60 4.85
N SER A 527 -3.45 11.82 4.38
CA SER A 527 -3.57 12.17 2.96
C SER A 527 -2.69 11.32 2.07
N GLN A 528 -1.43 11.11 2.47
CA GLN A 528 -0.49 10.27 1.72
C GLN A 528 -0.94 8.81 1.74
N GLU A 529 -1.45 8.30 2.85
CA GLU A 529 -1.96 6.93 2.94
C GLU A 529 -3.19 6.72 2.03
N ILE A 530 -4.12 7.68 1.99
CA ILE A 530 -5.26 7.65 1.07
C ILE A 530 -4.77 7.60 -0.38
N ILE A 531 -3.77 8.41 -0.75
CA ILE A 531 -3.20 8.41 -2.10
C ILE A 531 -2.64 7.03 -2.45
N LYS A 532 -1.89 6.38 -1.55
CA LYS A 532 -1.37 5.01 -1.75
C LYS A 532 -2.49 3.98 -1.96
N LEU A 533 -3.56 4.07 -1.16
CA LEU A 533 -4.72 3.17 -1.22
C LEU A 533 -5.53 3.35 -2.51
N VAL A 534 -5.74 4.59 -2.93
CA VAL A 534 -6.46 4.94 -4.16
C VAL A 534 -5.68 4.47 -5.39
N MET A 535 -4.37 4.71 -5.43
CA MET A 535 -3.55 4.37 -6.59
C MET A 535 -3.22 2.88 -6.71
N GLY A 536 -3.37 2.09 -5.64
CA GLY A 536 -2.88 0.72 -5.66
C GLY A 536 -1.35 0.64 -5.71
N ARG A 537 -0.64 1.64 -5.19
CA ARG A 537 0.82 1.79 -5.34
C ARG A 537 1.45 2.23 -4.04
N PHE A 538 2.71 1.85 -3.84
CA PHE A 538 3.45 2.00 -2.59
C PHE A 538 2.85 1.19 -1.45
N VAL A 539 3.63 1.01 -0.38
CA VAL A 539 3.20 0.25 0.80
C VAL A 539 2.48 1.20 1.76
N PRO A 540 1.16 1.07 1.95
CA PRO A 540 0.46 1.80 3.01
C PRO A 540 0.83 1.27 4.39
N LEU A 541 0.60 2.11 5.41
CA LEU A 541 0.74 1.75 6.82
C LEU A 541 -0.22 0.62 7.16
N ASN A 542 0.29 -0.41 7.84
CA ASN A 542 -0.52 -1.53 8.25
C ASN A 542 -1.25 -1.22 9.56
N ASN A 543 -2.53 -0.85 9.43
CA ASN A 543 -3.51 -0.64 10.49
C ASN A 543 -3.38 0.63 11.33
N LEU A 544 -2.30 0.86 12.08
CA LEU A 544 -2.27 1.90 13.12
C LEU A 544 -0.94 2.66 13.16
N LEU A 545 -1.04 3.97 13.30
CA LEU A 545 0.05 4.87 13.65
C LEU A 545 -0.40 5.77 14.81
N ILE A 546 0.46 5.87 15.81
CA ILE A 546 0.35 6.86 16.89
C ILE A 546 1.53 7.82 16.78
N TRP A 547 1.25 9.11 16.91
CA TRP A 547 2.23 10.18 16.94
C TRP A 547 2.06 10.98 18.22
N LYS A 548 3.18 11.43 18.80
CA LYS A 548 3.24 12.31 19.96
C LYS A 548 4.40 13.28 19.81
#